data_AF-A0A834JYW4-F1
#
_entry.id   AF-A0A834JYW4-F1
#
_cell.length_a   1.000
_cell.length_b   1.000
_cell.length_c   1.000
_cell.angle_alpha   90.00
_cell.angle_beta   90.00
_cell.angle_gamma   90.00
#
_symmetry.space_group_name_H-M   'P 1'
#
loop_
_entity.id
_entity.type
_entity.pdbx_description
1 polymer ?
#
loop_
_entity_poly.entity_id
_entity_poly.type
_entity_poly.pdbx_seq_one_letter_code
_entity_poly.pdbx_strand_id
1 'polypeptide(L)'
;MNTNIVVLGSCMIDFTCYASRLPKPGETILGNEFKIKYGGKGANQCVSAAKLGATTTLIGSLGSDNYAKTYLDILKKENVNTTYIQIQKDKQSGIAHITVASNGENSIVVVPGANDLLSVDQVIHSADLIKNATVLLCQFESPLDATLQALRIHKGHGLSIVNGSPVVENIHPEIFQLCDIFCINETEDDDDDDDDDDDDDEDDNNESKCKVAAIYQDIPREREWESASCVTR
;
A
#
# COMPACT_ATOMS: atom_id res chain seq x y z
N MET A 1 17.77 -20.35 -2.08
CA MET A 1 17.55 -19.30 -3.10
C MET A 1 16.98 -18.09 -2.37
N ASN A 2 17.43 -16.86 -2.67
CA ASN A 2 16.84 -15.67 -2.04
C ASN A 2 15.54 -15.33 -2.78
N THR A 3 14.41 -15.22 -2.08
CA THR A 3 13.13 -14.82 -2.68
C THR A 3 13.27 -13.42 -3.26
N ASN A 4 12.96 -13.25 -4.55
CA ASN A 4 13.01 -11.97 -5.24
C ASN A 4 11.60 -11.38 -5.32
N ILE A 5 11.38 -10.28 -4.58
CA ILE A 5 10.07 -9.63 -4.48
C ILE A 5 10.14 -8.27 -5.16
N VAL A 6 9.28 -8.09 -6.15
CA VAL A 6 9.07 -6.79 -6.79
C VAL A 6 7.79 -6.21 -6.23
N VAL A 7 7.89 -5.01 -5.67
CA VAL A 7 6.73 -4.26 -5.19
C VAL A 7 6.46 -3.13 -6.17
N LEU A 8 5.23 -3.06 -6.69
CA LEU A 8 4.72 -1.90 -7.39
C LEU A 8 3.86 -1.11 -6.42
N GLY A 9 4.25 0.12 -6.08
CA GLY A 9 3.46 0.85 -5.10
C GLY A 9 3.98 2.21 -4.68
N SER A 10 3.31 2.72 -3.67
CA SER A 10 3.43 4.09 -3.19
C SER A 10 4.67 4.33 -2.32
N CYS A 11 5.12 5.58 -2.37
CA CYS A 11 6.03 6.19 -1.40
C CYS A 11 5.34 7.41 -0.77
N MET A 12 5.12 7.41 0.54
CA MET A 12 4.42 8.48 1.26
C MET A 12 5.28 9.07 2.38
N ILE A 13 5.19 10.37 2.60
CA ILE A 13 5.83 11.05 3.71
C ILE A 13 4.75 11.46 4.72
N ASP A 14 4.86 10.94 5.93
CA ASP A 14 3.87 11.16 6.97
C ASP A 14 4.32 12.35 7.84
N PHE A 15 3.52 13.40 7.84
CA PHE A 15 3.65 14.56 8.70
C PHE A 15 2.71 14.43 9.88
N THR A 16 3.22 13.96 11.01
CA THR A 16 2.41 13.66 12.20
C THR A 16 2.53 14.76 13.26
N CYS A 17 1.42 15.42 13.56
CA CYS A 17 1.26 16.35 14.67
C CYS A 17 0.52 15.65 15.83
N TYR A 18 1.11 15.65 17.02
CA TYR A 18 0.46 15.13 18.22
C TYR A 18 -0.18 16.28 19.01
N ALA A 19 -1.42 16.12 19.44
CA ALA A 19 -2.18 17.13 20.17
C ALA A 19 -3.01 16.52 21.31
N SER A 20 -3.58 17.37 22.17
CA SER A 20 -4.49 16.90 23.23
C SER A 20 -5.79 16.31 22.68
N ARG A 21 -6.30 16.87 21.57
CA ARG A 21 -7.50 16.46 20.85
C ARG A 21 -7.37 16.82 19.37
N LEU A 22 -8.28 16.31 18.54
CA LEU A 22 -8.43 16.77 17.16
C LEU A 22 -9.02 18.20 17.10
N PRO A 23 -8.57 19.05 16.16
CA PRO A 23 -9.16 20.37 15.96
C PRO A 23 -10.58 20.24 15.38
N LYS A 24 -11.49 21.12 15.78
CA LYS A 24 -12.80 21.27 15.14
C LYS A 24 -12.69 22.20 13.92
N PRO A 25 -13.65 22.18 12.98
CA PRO A 25 -13.66 23.11 11.85
C PRO A 25 -13.49 24.57 12.30
N GLY A 26 -12.49 25.26 11.75
CA GLY A 26 -12.18 26.66 12.05
C GLY A 26 -11.34 26.89 13.31
N GLU A 27 -10.97 25.86 14.06
CA GLU A 27 -10.10 26.00 15.23
C GLU A 27 -8.61 25.94 14.88
N THR A 28 -7.81 26.64 15.69
CA THR A 28 -6.36 26.47 15.79
C THR A 28 -6.03 26.01 17.20
N ILE A 29 -5.30 24.89 17.32
CA ILE A 29 -4.86 24.36 18.61
C ILE A 29 -3.33 24.25 18.64
N LEU A 30 -2.75 24.21 19.85
CA LEU A 30 -1.32 23.95 20.02
C LEU A 30 -1.07 22.44 19.99
N GLY A 31 -0.10 22.03 19.17
CA GLY A 31 0.46 20.68 19.19
C GLY A 31 1.55 20.54 20.27
N ASN A 32 1.82 19.29 20.64
CA ASN A 32 2.81 18.92 21.65
C ASN A 32 4.10 18.37 21.03
N GLU A 33 4.01 17.70 19.87
CA GLU A 33 5.13 17.07 19.18
C GLU A 33 4.87 16.99 17.67
N PHE A 34 5.93 17.04 16.87
CA PHE A 34 5.89 16.83 15.42
C PHE A 34 6.91 15.78 15.00
N LYS A 35 6.48 14.84 14.14
CA LYS A 35 7.33 13.79 13.57
C LYS A 35 7.14 13.71 12.07
N ILE A 36 8.25 13.45 11.37
CA ILE A 36 8.27 13.07 9.96
C ILE A 36 8.61 11.58 9.90
N LYS A 37 7.75 10.79 9.25
CA LYS A 37 8.04 9.39 8.91
C LYS A 37 7.97 9.20 7.39
N TYR A 38 8.60 8.13 6.93
CA TYR A 38 8.64 7.75 5.53
C TYR A 38 7.92 6.40 5.41
N GLY A 39 6.67 6.47 4.96
CA GLY A 39 5.67 5.40 4.99
C GLY A 39 5.29 4.91 3.60
N GLY A 40 3.99 4.86 3.29
CA GLY A 40 3.45 4.34 2.01
C GLY A 40 3.37 2.83 1.99
N LYS A 41 2.22 2.26 1.61
CA LYS A 41 2.00 0.81 1.69
C LYS A 41 3.03 0.04 0.86
N GLY A 42 3.33 0.50 -0.35
CA GLY A 42 4.34 -0.13 -1.22
C GLY A 42 5.72 -0.16 -0.59
N ALA A 43 6.21 1.00 -0.12
CA ALA A 43 7.50 1.08 0.56
C ALA A 43 7.54 0.26 1.86
N ASN A 44 6.51 0.32 2.71
CA ASN A 44 6.42 -0.43 3.96
C ASN A 44 6.45 -1.95 3.73
N GLN A 45 5.69 -2.43 2.75
CA GLN A 45 5.68 -3.85 2.37
C GLN A 45 7.04 -4.29 1.83
N CYS A 46 7.68 -3.46 0.99
CA CYS A 46 8.99 -3.73 0.42
C CYS A 46 10.10 -3.80 1.50
N VAL A 47 10.08 -2.88 2.46
CA VAL A 47 11.00 -2.89 3.62
C VAL A 47 10.76 -4.10 4.51
N SER A 48 9.49 -4.46 4.76
CA SER A 48 9.14 -5.61 5.60
C SER A 48 9.66 -6.92 4.98
N ALA A 49 9.47 -7.10 3.67
CA ALA A 49 10.04 -8.23 2.94
C ALA A 49 11.58 -8.27 2.99
N ALA A 50 12.24 -7.12 2.84
CA ALA A 50 13.70 -7.03 2.93
C ALA A 50 14.23 -7.44 4.32
N LYS A 51 13.55 -7.00 5.39
CA LYS A 51 13.90 -7.37 6.77
C LYS A 51 13.75 -8.87 7.04
N LEU A 52 12.86 -9.54 6.34
CA LEU A 52 12.68 -11.00 6.39
C LEU A 52 13.69 -11.76 5.50
N GLY A 53 14.60 -11.06 4.82
CA GLY A 53 15.69 -11.64 4.04
C GLY A 53 15.45 -11.73 2.54
N ALA A 54 14.30 -11.26 2.03
CA ALA A 54 14.06 -11.23 0.59
C ALA A 54 14.96 -10.19 -0.10
N THR A 55 15.30 -10.46 -1.37
CA THR A 55 15.82 -9.41 -2.26
C THR A 55 14.63 -8.62 -2.77
N THR A 56 14.58 -7.31 -2.49
CA THR A 56 13.41 -6.50 -2.84
C THR A 56 13.74 -5.37 -3.78
N THR A 57 12.83 -5.08 -4.71
CA THR A 57 12.88 -3.90 -5.59
C THR A 57 11.55 -3.17 -5.54
N LEU A 58 11.60 -1.86 -5.33
CA LEU A 58 10.41 -1.01 -5.37
C LEU A 58 10.33 -0.28 -6.72
N ILE A 59 9.25 -0.53 -7.46
CA ILE A 59 8.81 0.28 -8.58
C ILE A 59 7.84 1.31 -8.02
N GLY A 60 8.24 2.57 -8.01
CA GLY A 60 7.50 3.65 -7.36
C GLY A 60 7.78 5.01 -7.97
N SER A 61 7.19 6.05 -7.41
CA SER A 61 7.45 7.43 -7.81
C SER A 61 7.63 8.35 -6.59
N LEU A 62 8.55 9.30 -6.69
CA LEU A 62 8.78 10.38 -5.74
C LEU A 62 8.81 11.72 -6.48
N GLY A 63 8.57 12.80 -5.76
CA GLY A 63 8.66 14.15 -6.31
C GLY A 63 10.10 14.67 -6.40
N SER A 64 10.26 15.88 -6.93
CA SER A 64 11.54 16.60 -6.99
C SER A 64 11.84 17.45 -5.74
N ASP A 65 11.14 17.17 -4.64
CA ASP A 65 11.24 17.90 -3.38
C ASP A 65 12.44 17.47 -2.51
N ASN A 66 12.63 18.21 -1.41
CA ASN A 66 13.74 18.00 -0.49
C ASN A 66 13.65 16.69 0.31
N TYR A 67 12.49 16.02 0.34
CA TYR A 67 12.30 14.78 1.08
C TYR A 67 12.68 13.56 0.26
N ALA A 68 12.56 13.62 -1.07
CA ALA A 68 12.82 12.50 -1.97
C ALA A 68 14.22 11.88 -1.77
N LYS A 69 15.26 12.72 -1.63
CA LYS A 69 16.63 12.23 -1.38
C LYS A 69 16.72 11.44 -0.07
N THR A 70 16.19 12.01 1.02
CA THR A 70 16.20 11.36 2.33
C THR A 70 15.42 10.06 2.31
N TYR A 71 14.29 10.03 1.60
CA TYR A 71 13.48 8.83 1.41
C TYR A 71 14.29 7.71 0.73
N LEU A 72 14.93 8.02 -0.41
CA LEU A 72 15.75 7.05 -1.13
C LEU A 72 16.91 6.53 -0.26
N ASP A 73 17.53 7.39 0.54
CA ASP A 73 18.62 7.00 1.44
C ASP A 73 18.13 6.07 2.57
N ILE A 74 16.90 6.27 3.07
CA ILE A 74 16.26 5.38 4.05
C ILE A 74 15.99 4.01 3.41
N LEU A 75 15.34 3.97 2.25
CA LEU A 75 15.04 2.71 1.57
C LEU A 75 16.31 1.88 1.27
N LYS A 76 17.39 2.54 0.84
CA LYS A 76 18.68 1.86 0.61
C LYS A 76 19.27 1.29 1.89
N LYS A 77 19.16 2.00 3.02
CA LYS A 77 19.60 1.48 4.34
C LYS A 77 18.80 0.27 4.78
N GLU A 78 17.54 0.20 4.38
CA GLU A 78 16.65 -0.96 4.59
C GLU A 78 16.84 -2.07 3.54
N ASN A 79 17.91 -1.99 2.73
CA ASN A 79 18.25 -2.97 1.67
C ASN A 79 17.22 -3.10 0.54
N VAL A 80 16.41 -2.06 0.30
CA VAL A 80 15.50 -2.00 -0.85
C VAL A 80 16.25 -1.48 -2.08
N ASN A 81 16.13 -2.16 -3.22
CA ASN A 81 16.60 -1.64 -4.50
C ASN A 81 15.68 -0.53 -4.99
N THR A 82 16.21 0.70 -5.03
CA THR A 82 15.47 1.91 -5.41
C THR A 82 15.68 2.34 -6.87
N THR A 83 16.33 1.52 -7.69
CA THR A 83 16.69 1.87 -9.09
C THR A 83 15.46 2.19 -9.95
N TYR A 84 14.30 1.62 -9.59
CA TYR A 84 13.05 1.74 -10.33
C TYR A 84 12.07 2.76 -9.73
N ILE A 85 12.54 3.59 -8.79
CA ILE A 85 11.80 4.74 -8.27
C ILE A 85 12.09 5.94 -9.16
N GLN A 86 11.06 6.47 -9.83
CA GLN A 86 11.19 7.64 -10.70
C GLN A 86 11.05 8.94 -9.90
N ILE A 87 11.88 9.93 -10.24
CA ILE A 87 11.75 11.30 -9.73
C ILE A 87 10.92 12.13 -10.72
N GLN A 88 9.73 12.53 -10.30
CA GLN A 88 8.79 13.35 -11.06
C GLN A 88 9.16 14.82 -10.91
N LYS A 89 9.71 15.43 -11.96
CA LYS A 89 10.33 16.78 -11.91
C LYS A 89 9.38 17.90 -11.48
N ASP A 90 8.11 17.81 -11.87
CA ASP A 90 7.11 18.86 -11.65
C ASP A 90 6.04 18.48 -10.61
N LYS A 91 6.32 17.48 -9.76
CA LYS A 91 5.45 17.06 -8.68
C LYS A 91 6.18 16.96 -7.35
N GLN A 92 5.42 17.15 -6.29
CA GLN A 92 5.84 16.82 -4.92
C GLN A 92 5.59 15.32 -4.67
N SER A 93 6.37 14.73 -3.77
CA SER A 93 6.16 13.38 -3.27
C SER A 93 4.81 13.27 -2.59
N GLY A 94 4.28 12.04 -2.50
CA GLY A 94 3.05 11.81 -1.75
C GLY A 94 3.22 12.12 -0.27
N ILE A 95 2.19 12.70 0.34
CA ILE A 95 2.21 13.07 1.76
C ILE A 95 0.92 12.62 2.46
N ALA A 96 1.04 12.29 3.74
CA ALA A 96 -0.08 12.15 4.65
C ALA A 96 0.06 13.18 5.76
N HIS A 97 -0.89 14.09 5.90
CA HIS A 97 -0.96 14.99 7.03
C HIS A 97 -1.81 14.34 8.12
N ILE A 98 -1.17 14.00 9.24
CA ILE A 98 -1.75 13.19 10.31
C ILE A 98 -1.81 14.04 11.58
N THR A 99 -2.99 14.13 12.19
CA THR A 99 -3.13 14.62 13.56
C THR A 99 -3.48 13.44 14.46
N VAL A 100 -2.77 13.26 15.57
CA VAL A 100 -3.04 12.21 16.56
C VAL A 100 -3.39 12.87 17.90
N ALA A 101 -4.57 12.54 18.42
CA ALA A 101 -5.04 12.99 19.72
C ALA A 101 -4.51 12.11 20.85
N SER A 102 -4.57 12.60 22.10
CA SER A 102 -4.02 11.88 23.25
C SER A 102 -4.79 10.60 23.61
N ASN A 103 -6.03 10.47 23.14
CA ASN A 103 -6.85 9.27 23.25
C ASN A 103 -6.58 8.25 22.12
N GLY A 104 -5.67 8.53 21.18
CA GLY A 104 -5.32 7.64 20.07
C GLY A 104 -6.13 7.88 18.79
N GLU A 105 -7.20 8.68 18.83
CA GLU A 105 -7.93 9.08 17.62
C GLU A 105 -7.01 9.84 16.65
N ASN A 106 -7.26 9.69 15.36
CA ASN A 106 -6.49 10.37 14.33
C ASN A 106 -7.39 11.01 13.25
N SER A 107 -6.83 11.98 12.55
CA SER A 107 -7.38 12.51 11.29
C SER A 107 -6.25 12.58 10.29
N ILE A 108 -6.48 12.03 9.09
CA ILE A 108 -5.49 11.87 8.04
C ILE A 108 -6.01 12.51 6.77
N VAL A 109 -5.20 13.39 6.17
CA VAL A 109 -5.43 13.91 4.83
C VAL A 109 -4.28 13.47 3.94
N VAL A 110 -4.61 12.71 2.89
CA VAL A 110 -3.62 12.17 1.95
C VAL A 110 -3.59 13.03 0.68
N VAL A 111 -2.38 13.32 0.20
CA VAL A 111 -2.14 13.85 -1.13
C VAL A 111 -1.20 12.88 -1.84
N PRO A 112 -1.66 12.10 -2.83
CA PRO A 112 -0.83 11.07 -3.47
C PRO A 112 0.41 11.62 -4.17
N GLY A 113 0.35 12.84 -4.70
CA GLY A 113 1.49 13.55 -5.27
C GLY A 113 2.09 12.81 -6.48
N ALA A 114 3.39 12.53 -6.43
CA ALA A 114 4.09 11.82 -7.49
C ALA A 114 3.61 10.37 -7.69
N ASN A 115 2.95 9.75 -6.70
CA ASN A 115 2.44 8.38 -6.84
C ASN A 115 1.38 8.28 -7.95
N ASP A 116 0.56 9.32 -8.17
CA ASP A 116 -0.42 9.38 -9.26
C ASP A 116 0.21 9.36 -10.65
N LEU A 117 1.51 9.63 -10.76
CA LEU A 117 2.25 9.62 -12.03
C LEU A 117 2.97 8.29 -12.29
N LEU A 118 2.80 7.29 -11.42
CA LEU A 118 3.29 5.95 -11.68
C LEU A 118 2.52 5.37 -12.88
N SER A 119 3.17 5.40 -14.05
CA SER A 119 2.52 5.16 -15.33
C SER A 119 2.64 3.72 -15.83
N VAL A 120 1.73 3.34 -16.71
CA VAL A 120 1.80 2.09 -17.49
C VAL A 120 3.15 1.99 -18.24
N ASP A 121 3.67 3.10 -18.77
CA ASP A 121 4.96 3.11 -19.44
C ASP A 121 6.10 2.74 -18.48
N GLN A 122 6.13 3.29 -17.25
CA GLN A 122 7.12 2.90 -16.25
C GLN A 122 7.07 1.40 -15.95
N VAL A 123 5.87 0.83 -15.88
CA VAL A 123 5.66 -0.61 -15.70
C VAL A 123 6.19 -1.41 -16.88
N ILE A 124 5.90 -1.00 -18.12
CA ILE A 124 6.39 -1.65 -19.34
C ILE A 124 7.92 -1.61 -19.42
N HIS A 125 8.56 -0.48 -19.09
CA HIS A 125 10.02 -0.38 -19.03
C HIS A 125 10.64 -1.29 -17.96
N SER A 126 9.84 -1.72 -16.97
CA SER A 126 10.22 -2.63 -15.90
C SER A 126 9.81 -4.08 -16.18
N ALA A 127 9.35 -4.41 -17.40
CA ALA A 127 8.73 -5.71 -17.68
C ALA A 127 9.64 -6.91 -17.40
N ASP A 128 10.92 -6.85 -17.75
CA ASP A 128 11.85 -7.96 -17.49
C ASP A 128 12.08 -8.16 -15.98
N LEU A 129 12.12 -7.07 -15.20
CA LEU A 129 12.19 -7.17 -13.74
C LEU A 129 10.94 -7.86 -13.18
N ILE A 130 9.75 -7.44 -13.63
CA ILE A 130 8.47 -7.97 -13.18
C ILE A 130 8.33 -9.46 -13.54
N LYS A 131 8.68 -9.86 -14.78
CA LYS A 131 8.61 -11.27 -15.22
C LYS A 131 9.55 -12.18 -14.45
N ASN A 132 10.71 -11.68 -14.03
CA ASN A 132 11.72 -12.48 -13.32
C ASN A 132 11.56 -12.44 -11.80
N ALA A 133 10.55 -11.75 -11.28
CA ALA A 133 10.22 -11.76 -9.86
C ALA A 133 9.67 -13.14 -9.44
N THR A 134 9.99 -13.58 -8.23
CA THR A 134 9.31 -14.74 -7.65
C THR A 134 7.95 -14.35 -7.07
N VAL A 135 7.84 -13.10 -6.58
CA VAL A 135 6.59 -12.51 -6.10
C VAL A 135 6.44 -11.10 -6.67
N LEU A 136 5.30 -10.79 -7.25
CA LEU A 136 4.84 -9.43 -7.52
C LEU A 136 3.84 -9.02 -6.42
N LEU A 137 4.08 -7.88 -5.78
CA LEU A 137 3.19 -7.33 -4.76
C LEU A 137 2.71 -5.94 -5.16
N CYS A 138 1.39 -5.73 -5.15
CA CYS A 138 0.73 -4.47 -5.51
C CYS A 138 -0.23 -4.00 -4.42
N GLN A 139 -0.56 -2.71 -4.42
CA GLN A 139 -1.62 -2.09 -3.61
C GLN A 139 -2.39 -1.05 -4.44
N PHE A 140 -3.38 -0.37 -3.85
CA PHE A 140 -4.22 0.62 -4.54
C PHE A 140 -3.86 2.08 -4.24
N GLU A 141 -2.70 2.36 -3.64
CA GLU A 141 -2.14 3.72 -3.51
C GLU A 141 -1.38 4.20 -4.76
N SER A 142 -1.61 3.56 -5.90
CA SER A 142 -1.03 3.90 -7.21
C SER A 142 -2.08 3.67 -8.30
N PRO A 143 -1.96 4.31 -9.49
CA PRO A 143 -2.96 4.18 -10.55
C PRO A 143 -3.27 2.71 -10.89
N LEU A 144 -4.56 2.35 -10.87
CA LEU A 144 -5.02 0.98 -11.09
C LEU A 144 -4.57 0.42 -12.45
N ASP A 145 -4.46 1.26 -13.47
CA ASP A 145 -3.96 0.86 -14.79
C ASP A 145 -2.53 0.33 -14.74
N ALA A 146 -1.67 0.92 -13.89
CA ALA A 146 -0.31 0.45 -13.69
C ALA A 146 -0.29 -0.91 -12.97
N THR A 147 -1.13 -1.05 -11.93
CA THR A 147 -1.32 -2.33 -11.23
C THR A 147 -1.81 -3.43 -12.17
N LEU A 148 -2.85 -3.16 -12.96
CA LEU A 148 -3.39 -4.09 -13.95
C LEU A 148 -2.33 -4.48 -14.98
N GLN A 149 -1.55 -3.51 -15.48
CA GLN A 149 -0.48 -3.80 -16.43
C GLN A 149 0.62 -4.68 -15.82
N ALA A 150 1.02 -4.44 -14.57
CA ALA A 150 2.05 -5.25 -13.91
C ALA A 150 1.57 -6.69 -13.71
N LEU A 151 0.32 -6.88 -13.29
CA LEU A 151 -0.30 -8.19 -13.17
C LEU A 151 -0.35 -8.93 -14.52
N ARG A 152 -0.73 -8.24 -15.61
CA ARG A 152 -0.71 -8.81 -16.97
C ARG A 152 0.70 -9.26 -17.38
N ILE A 153 1.73 -8.49 -17.06
CA ILE A 153 3.12 -8.83 -17.37
C ILE A 153 3.61 -10.02 -16.53
N HIS A 154 3.21 -10.11 -15.26
CA HIS A 154 3.68 -11.15 -14.34
C HIS A 154 2.94 -12.49 -14.49
N LYS A 155 1.75 -12.50 -15.11
CA LYS A 155 0.91 -13.69 -15.27
C LYS A 155 1.71 -14.90 -15.78
N GLY A 156 1.70 -15.99 -15.01
CA GLY A 156 2.35 -17.25 -15.37
C GLY A 156 3.85 -17.33 -15.09
N HIS A 157 4.44 -16.34 -14.41
CA HIS A 157 5.86 -16.32 -14.07
C HIS A 157 6.19 -16.59 -12.60
N GLY A 158 5.35 -16.12 -11.67
CA GLY A 158 5.53 -16.24 -10.23
C GLY A 158 4.20 -16.05 -9.48
N LEU A 159 4.28 -15.78 -8.18
CA LEU A 159 3.11 -15.52 -7.35
C LEU A 159 2.79 -14.02 -7.34
N SER A 160 1.54 -13.67 -7.58
CA SER A 160 1.04 -12.29 -7.49
C SER A 160 0.17 -12.11 -6.25
N ILE A 161 0.47 -11.05 -5.49
CA ILE A 161 -0.28 -10.64 -4.31
C ILE A 161 -0.77 -9.22 -4.54
N VAL A 162 -2.06 -8.98 -4.31
CA VAL A 162 -2.65 -7.64 -4.31
C VAL A 162 -3.21 -7.38 -2.93
N ASN A 163 -2.72 -6.34 -2.27
CA ASN A 163 -3.41 -5.79 -1.10
C ASN A 163 -4.41 -4.74 -1.58
N GLY A 164 -5.70 -5.02 -1.46
CA GLY A 164 -6.81 -4.18 -1.91
C GLY A 164 -7.02 -2.91 -1.06
N SER A 165 -5.95 -2.14 -0.84
CA SER A 165 -5.93 -1.02 0.10
C SER A 165 -5.30 0.24 -0.52
N PRO A 166 -5.92 1.43 -0.37
CA PRO A 166 -7.25 1.66 0.23
C PRO A 166 -8.38 1.08 -0.63
N VAL A 167 -9.60 1.06 -0.09
CA VAL A 167 -10.81 0.78 -0.87
C VAL A 167 -10.90 1.77 -2.03
N VAL A 168 -11.20 1.26 -3.21
CA VAL A 168 -11.36 2.07 -4.43
C VAL A 168 -12.57 1.57 -5.20
N GLU A 169 -13.38 2.50 -5.68
CA GLU A 169 -14.51 2.15 -6.55
C GLU A 169 -14.00 1.69 -7.93
N ASN A 170 -14.81 0.88 -8.61
CA ASN A 170 -14.62 0.50 -10.01
C ASN A 170 -13.29 -0.24 -10.30
N ILE A 171 -12.89 -1.16 -9.42
CA ILE A 171 -11.75 -2.05 -9.66
C ILE A 171 -11.99 -2.86 -10.94
N HIS A 172 -11.04 -2.83 -11.86
CA HIS A 172 -11.16 -3.59 -13.10
C HIS A 172 -11.19 -5.11 -12.79
N PRO A 173 -12.25 -5.86 -13.18
CA PRO A 173 -12.44 -7.25 -12.75
C PRO A 173 -11.29 -8.21 -13.09
N GLU A 174 -10.51 -7.87 -14.12
CA GLU A 174 -9.32 -8.63 -14.52
C GLU A 174 -8.23 -8.64 -13.43
N ILE A 175 -8.20 -7.66 -12.51
CA ILE A 175 -7.26 -7.69 -11.37
C ILE A 175 -7.48 -8.96 -10.54
N PHE A 176 -8.73 -9.29 -10.20
CA PHE A 176 -9.09 -10.51 -9.47
C PHE A 176 -8.82 -11.80 -10.26
N GLN A 177 -8.82 -11.73 -11.59
CA GLN A 177 -8.51 -12.89 -12.45
C GLN A 177 -7.01 -13.10 -12.61
N LEU A 178 -6.20 -12.07 -12.39
CA LEU A 178 -4.77 -12.09 -12.59
C LEU A 178 -3.99 -12.24 -11.28
N CYS A 179 -4.54 -11.80 -10.15
CA CYS A 179 -3.90 -12.01 -8.86
C CYS A 179 -4.11 -13.43 -8.35
N ASP A 180 -3.08 -13.99 -7.70
CA ASP A 180 -3.18 -15.31 -7.06
C ASP A 180 -3.70 -15.17 -5.62
N ILE A 181 -3.30 -14.09 -4.94
CA ILE A 181 -3.73 -13.77 -3.59
C ILE A 181 -4.26 -12.33 -3.56
N PHE A 182 -5.45 -12.15 -3.01
CA PHE A 182 -6.05 -10.85 -2.74
C PHE A 182 -6.25 -10.68 -1.24
N CYS A 183 -5.63 -9.65 -0.66
CA CYS A 183 -5.64 -9.39 0.79
C CYS A 183 -6.34 -8.06 1.08
N ILE A 184 -7.32 -8.10 1.99
CA ILE A 184 -8.01 -6.92 2.52
C ILE A 184 -8.05 -7.00 4.05
N ASN A 185 -8.23 -5.88 4.74
CA ASN A 185 -8.58 -5.87 6.15
C ASN A 185 -10.12 -5.87 6.34
N GLU A 186 -10.59 -6.02 7.59
CA GLU A 186 -12.03 -6.05 7.90
C GLU A 186 -12.76 -4.78 7.45
N THR A 187 -12.23 -3.60 7.78
CA THR A 187 -12.81 -2.31 7.38
C THR A 187 -12.83 -2.08 5.87
N GLU A 188 -12.00 -2.79 5.11
CA GLU A 188 -11.97 -2.74 3.64
C GLU A 188 -13.01 -3.69 3.01
N ASP A 189 -13.60 -4.60 3.80
CA ASP A 189 -14.66 -5.52 3.39
C ASP A 189 -16.04 -4.87 3.59
N ASP A 190 -16.23 -4.15 4.71
CA ASP A 190 -17.52 -3.53 5.07
C ASP A 190 -17.95 -2.39 4.12
N ASP A 191 -17.02 -1.72 3.44
CA ASP A 191 -17.32 -0.65 2.47
C ASP A 191 -17.87 -1.21 1.11
N ASP A 192 -17.76 -2.51 0.84
CA ASP A 192 -18.27 -3.16 -0.38
C ASP A 192 -19.70 -3.74 -0.19
N ASP A 193 -20.16 -3.89 1.06
CA ASP A 193 -21.48 -4.44 1.44
C ASP A 193 -22.46 -3.32 1.86
N ASP A 194 -22.70 -2.36 0.96
CA ASP A 194 -23.85 -1.43 1.04
C ASP A 194 -25.18 -2.14 0.62
N ASP A 195 -25.32 -3.42 0.98
CA ASP A 195 -26.60 -4.14 1.00
C ASP A 195 -27.06 -4.20 2.46
N ASP A 196 -28.09 -3.41 2.77
CA ASP A 196 -28.80 -3.32 4.05
C ASP A 196 -28.91 -4.67 4.78
N ASP A 197 -28.12 -4.90 5.83
CA ASP A 197 -28.48 -5.84 6.90
C ASP A 197 -27.93 -5.30 8.24
N ASP A 198 -28.84 -4.64 8.97
CA ASP A 198 -28.72 -4.33 10.40
C ASP A 198 -28.50 -5.63 11.20
N ASP A 199 -27.29 -5.87 11.69
CA ASP A 199 -27.10 -6.72 12.87
C ASP A 199 -25.96 -6.15 13.75
N ASP A 200 -26.37 -5.56 14.86
CA ASP A 200 -25.53 -5.09 15.96
C ASP A 200 -24.75 -6.28 16.57
N ASP A 201 -23.41 -6.24 16.55
CA ASP A 201 -22.60 -6.88 17.58
C ASP A 201 -21.28 -6.11 17.77
N GLU A 202 -21.24 -5.32 18.85
CA GLU A 202 -20.03 -4.67 19.38
C GLU A 202 -19.06 -5.75 19.92
N ASP A 203 -17.86 -5.87 19.33
CA ASP A 203 -16.74 -6.55 19.97
C ASP A 203 -15.44 -5.72 19.84
N ASP A 204 -15.18 -4.93 20.88
CA ASP A 204 -13.97 -4.14 21.10
C ASP A 204 -12.74 -5.05 21.28
N ASN A 205 -12.03 -5.35 20.20
CA ASN A 205 -10.62 -5.71 20.24
C ASN A 205 -9.89 -5.14 19.02
N ASN A 206 -9.11 -4.09 19.25
CA ASN A 206 -8.32 -3.37 18.25
C ASN A 206 -7.08 -4.18 17.79
N GLU A 207 -7.31 -5.35 17.18
CA GLU A 207 -6.36 -6.08 16.35
C GLU A 207 -6.89 -6.05 14.91
N SER A 208 -6.24 -5.30 14.02
CA SER A 208 -6.59 -5.30 12.59
C SER A 208 -6.32 -6.69 11.99
N LYS A 209 -7.36 -7.53 11.89
CA LYS A 209 -7.26 -8.83 11.20
C LYS A 209 -7.28 -8.59 9.69
N CYS A 210 -6.43 -9.33 8.97
CA CYS A 210 -6.41 -9.32 7.51
C CYS A 210 -7.17 -10.57 7.04
N LYS A 211 -8.20 -10.38 6.20
CA LYS A 211 -8.85 -11.47 5.48
C LYS A 211 -8.01 -11.74 4.22
N VAL A 212 -7.51 -12.96 4.09
CA VAL A 212 -6.71 -13.38 2.93
C VAL A 212 -7.57 -14.32 2.10
N ALA A 213 -7.95 -13.90 0.89
CA ALA A 213 -8.52 -14.79 -0.10
C ALA A 213 -7.40 -15.27 -1.04
N ALA A 214 -7.12 -16.58 -1.00
CA ALA A 214 -6.39 -17.22 -2.08
C ALA A 214 -7.39 -17.50 -3.22
N ILE A 215 -7.22 -16.84 -4.36
CA ILE A 215 -8.11 -17.04 -5.51
C ILE A 215 -7.62 -18.28 -6.27
N TYR A 216 -8.04 -19.46 -5.81
CA TYR A 216 -7.75 -20.71 -6.52
C TYR A 216 -8.63 -20.84 -7.76
N GLN A 217 -8.02 -20.82 -8.94
CA GLN A 217 -8.73 -20.88 -10.24
C GLN A 217 -9.50 -22.19 -10.51
N ASP A 218 -9.45 -23.19 -9.61
CA ASP A 218 -10.02 -24.53 -9.81
C ASP A 218 -10.97 -25.03 -8.68
N ILE A 219 -11.45 -24.16 -7.78
CA ILE A 219 -12.41 -24.55 -6.72
C ILE A 219 -13.79 -23.95 -7.02
N PRO A 220 -14.91 -24.71 -6.91
CA PRO A 220 -16.26 -24.18 -7.03
C PRO A 220 -16.47 -23.00 -6.07
N ARG A 221 -17.30 -22.02 -6.45
CA ARG A 221 -17.58 -20.77 -5.72
C ARG A 221 -18.20 -20.98 -4.33
N GLU A 222 -17.44 -21.50 -3.39
CA GLU A 222 -17.73 -21.43 -1.96
C GLU A 222 -16.58 -20.66 -1.34
N ARG A 223 -16.85 -19.40 -0.95
CA ARG A 223 -15.87 -18.46 -0.37
C ARG A 223 -15.51 -18.95 1.03
N GLU A 224 -14.37 -19.62 1.20
CA GLU A 224 -13.78 -19.81 2.52
C GLU A 224 -12.68 -18.75 2.72
N TRP A 225 -12.97 -17.78 3.60
CA TRP A 225 -12.02 -16.76 4.03
C TRP A 225 -11.28 -17.27 5.27
N GLU A 226 -9.97 -17.48 5.17
CA GLU A 226 -9.15 -17.75 6.35
C GLU A 226 -8.67 -16.42 6.95
N SER A 227 -9.02 -16.16 8.21
CA SER A 227 -8.55 -14.99 8.95
C SER A 227 -7.06 -15.14 9.29
N ALA A 228 -6.22 -14.22 8.82
CA ALA A 228 -4.81 -14.15 9.20
C ALA A 228 -4.55 -12.91 10.06
N SER A 229 -4.07 -13.12 11.29
CA SER A 229 -3.65 -12.03 12.18
C SER A 229 -2.29 -11.49 11.73
N CYS A 230 -2.24 -10.30 11.14
CA CYS A 230 -0.98 -9.61 10.84
C CYS A 230 -0.52 -8.83 12.08
N VAL A 231 0.36 -9.43 12.89
CA VAL A 231 0.94 -8.77 14.06
C VAL A 231 2.03 -7.80 13.60
N THR A 232 1.71 -6.53 13.40
CA THR A 232 2.71 -5.46 13.31
C THR A 232 3.14 -5.07 14.72
N ARG A 233 4.38 -5.41 15.10
CA ARG A 233 5.06 -4.88 16.29
C ARG A 233 5.94 -3.69 15.95
#